data_AF-A0A7K7DVM3-F1
#
_entry.id   AF-A0A7K7DVM3-F1
#
_cell.length_a   1.000
_cell.length_b   1.000
_cell.length_c   1.000
_cell.angle_alpha   90.00
_cell.angle_beta   90.00
_cell.angle_gamma   90.00
#
_symmetry.space_group_name_H-M   'P 1'
#
loop_
_entity.id
_entity.type
_entity.pdbx_description
1 polymer ?
#
loop_
_entity_poly.entity_id
_entity_poly.type
_entity_poly.pdbx_seq_one_letter_code
_entity_poly.pdbx_strand_id
1 'polypeptide(L)'
;SVCKGGELFTWGDNTHGQLGVGSQTTLIPKPQLVERLKGIPLAQIAAGGAHSTTVSLSGAVYSWGKNSFGQLGLGDTKDRDRPTYVGALEHWKTVFISCGADHTAVLSKEGLVCTFGAGGSGQLGHNSTRNELLPRVVAELWGASVSHIACGRWEVPITCLLRQYTLVYVSSLDKFYFFGSDDKGQLEDERKPNQLIPLPINSPVNTGKSCQGNDHCRCIQSVTSMEFNFVTVFMYFIQNSYLNGIATLEDKEVDAWISNSECPESIKKNIRLIFSSEACINGSFLDKRDGHFKTSKEVSGVDISEAKRFYKKISKNQTAYWEV
;
A
#
# COMPACT_ATOMS: atom_id res chain seq x y z
N SER A 1 1.29 14.85 -4.94
CA SER A 1 0.03 15.24 -4.28
C SER A 1 0.23 15.28 -2.78
N VAL A 2 -0.49 16.14 -2.06
CA VAL A 2 -0.49 16.21 -0.60
C VAL A 2 -1.93 16.17 -0.12
N CYS A 3 -2.19 15.38 0.93
CA CYS A 3 -3.45 15.40 1.66
C CYS A 3 -3.23 16.20 2.96
N LYS A 4 -3.87 17.36 3.10
CA LYS A 4 -3.86 18.13 4.36
C LYS A 4 -5.30 18.29 4.82
N GLY A 5 -5.65 17.75 5.99
CA GLY A 5 -7.02 17.83 6.52
C GLY A 5 -8.08 17.09 5.69
N GLY A 6 -7.69 16.08 4.90
CA GLY A 6 -8.61 15.33 4.02
C GLY A 6 -8.80 15.94 2.63
N GLU A 7 -8.18 17.09 2.34
CA GLU A 7 -8.23 17.74 1.03
C GLU A 7 -7.04 17.32 0.16
N LEU A 8 -7.31 16.97 -1.10
CA LEU A 8 -6.30 16.56 -2.06
C LEU A 8 -5.80 17.75 -2.90
N PHE A 9 -4.49 18.00 -2.82
CA PHE A 9 -3.81 18.97 -3.68
C PHE A 9 -2.88 18.29 -4.69
N THR A 10 -2.94 18.75 -5.93
CA THR A 10 -2.18 18.23 -7.08
C THR A 10 -1.49 19.37 -7.83
N TRP A 11 -0.30 19.11 -8.38
CA TRP A 11 0.50 20.05 -9.17
C TRP A 11 1.47 19.26 -10.05
N GLY A 12 2.09 19.92 -11.02
CA GLY A 12 3.02 19.33 -11.98
C GLY A 12 2.42 19.25 -13.38
N ASP A 13 2.82 18.21 -14.11
CA ASP A 13 2.32 17.92 -15.46
C ASP A 13 0.83 17.52 -15.44
N ASN A 14 0.07 18.05 -16.39
CA ASN A 14 -1.36 17.86 -16.56
C ASN A 14 -1.75 17.62 -18.03
N THR A 15 -0.78 17.23 -18.88
CA THR A 15 -0.98 16.89 -20.30
C THR A 15 -2.17 15.98 -20.59
N HIS A 16 -2.45 15.02 -19.70
CA HIS A 16 -3.56 14.07 -19.82
C HIS A 16 -4.65 14.29 -18.77
N GLY A 17 -4.63 15.41 -18.05
CA GLY A 17 -5.56 15.67 -16.95
C GLY A 17 -5.24 14.87 -15.69
N GLN A 18 -4.01 14.35 -15.54
CA GLN A 18 -3.58 13.51 -14.41
C GLN A 18 -3.61 14.22 -13.05
N LEU A 19 -3.79 15.54 -13.03
CA LEU A 19 -3.99 16.28 -11.78
C LEU A 19 -5.46 16.32 -11.35
N GLY A 20 -6.42 15.98 -12.22
CA GLY A 20 -7.83 15.85 -11.83
C GLY A 20 -8.56 17.19 -11.65
N VAL A 21 -7.94 18.30 -12.05
CA VAL A 21 -8.47 19.67 -11.94
C VAL A 21 -9.00 20.22 -13.28
N GLY A 22 -9.20 19.36 -14.27
CA GLY A 22 -9.53 19.71 -15.65
C GLY A 22 -8.31 19.81 -16.57
N SER A 23 -8.54 19.86 -17.89
CA SER A 23 -7.50 19.86 -18.93
C SER A 23 -7.15 21.22 -19.54
N GLN A 24 -7.60 22.33 -18.92
CA GLN A 24 -7.41 23.69 -19.48
C GLN A 24 -5.94 24.13 -19.50
N THR A 25 -5.13 23.61 -18.58
CA THR A 25 -3.72 23.95 -18.45
C THR A 25 -2.90 22.66 -18.36
N THR A 26 -1.83 22.57 -19.15
CA THR A 26 -0.96 21.38 -19.24
C THR A 26 0.10 21.33 -18.14
N LEU A 27 0.35 22.43 -17.43
CA LEU A 27 1.30 22.49 -16.32
C LEU A 27 0.75 23.37 -15.19
N ILE A 28 0.74 22.84 -13.98
CA ILE A 28 0.28 23.55 -12.79
C ILE A 28 1.43 23.66 -11.81
N PRO A 29 2.10 24.82 -11.70
CA PRO A 29 3.34 24.95 -10.93
C PRO A 29 3.13 25.02 -9.41
N LYS A 30 1.88 25.17 -8.94
CA LYS A 30 1.53 25.30 -7.52
C LYS A 30 0.44 24.29 -7.12
N PRO A 31 0.43 23.79 -5.87
CA PRO A 31 -0.63 22.90 -5.40
C PRO A 31 -2.02 23.49 -5.62
N GLN A 32 -2.86 22.76 -6.35
CA GLN A 32 -4.26 23.11 -6.63
C GLN A 32 -5.20 22.05 -6.04
N LEU A 33 -6.31 22.50 -5.46
CA LEU A 33 -7.32 21.63 -4.86
C LEU A 33 -8.07 20.84 -5.94
N VAL A 34 -8.23 19.54 -5.73
CA VAL A 34 -9.08 18.68 -6.54
C VAL A 34 -10.53 18.76 -6.03
N GLU A 35 -11.26 19.77 -6.50
CA GLU A 35 -12.62 20.10 -6.01
C GLU A 35 -13.60 18.91 -6.04
N ARG A 36 -13.46 17.99 -7.01
CA ARG A 36 -14.34 16.82 -7.16
C ARG A 36 -14.23 15.81 -6.02
N LEU A 37 -13.13 15.84 -5.25
CA LEU A 37 -12.90 14.95 -4.12
C LEU A 37 -13.03 15.67 -2.78
N LYS A 38 -13.42 16.95 -2.79
CA LYS A 38 -13.60 17.74 -1.57
C LYS A 38 -14.68 17.13 -0.68
N GLY A 39 -14.34 16.96 0.61
CA GLY A 39 -15.24 16.36 1.60
C GLY A 39 -15.29 14.83 1.59
N ILE A 40 -14.57 14.16 0.68
CA ILE A 40 -14.42 12.71 0.70
C ILE A 40 -13.17 12.37 1.51
N PRO A 41 -13.27 11.62 2.62
CA PRO A 41 -12.10 11.25 3.40
C PRO A 41 -11.26 10.23 2.63
N LEU A 42 -10.09 10.66 2.15
CA LEU A 42 -9.16 9.82 1.39
C LEU A 42 -8.25 9.01 2.31
N ALA A 43 -8.10 7.72 2.03
CA ALA A 43 -7.21 6.81 2.72
C ALA A 43 -5.81 6.79 2.07
N GLN A 44 -5.77 6.74 0.73
CA GLN A 44 -4.53 6.66 -0.03
C GLN A 44 -4.69 7.29 -1.41
N ILE A 45 -3.58 7.81 -1.94
CA ILE A 45 -3.45 8.22 -3.33
C ILE A 45 -2.23 7.54 -3.95
N ALA A 46 -2.36 7.12 -5.21
CA ALA A 46 -1.28 6.58 -6.02
C ALA A 46 -1.26 7.32 -7.37
N ALA A 47 -0.05 7.59 -7.87
CA ALA A 47 0.17 8.18 -9.18
C ALA A 47 0.94 7.17 -10.04
N GLY A 48 0.47 6.98 -11.27
CA GLY A 48 1.18 6.21 -12.30
C GLY A 48 1.98 7.13 -13.21
N GLY A 49 2.27 6.65 -14.43
CA GLY A 49 3.05 7.42 -15.41
C GLY A 49 2.34 8.72 -15.85
N ALA A 50 1.05 8.63 -16.16
CA ALA A 50 0.22 9.78 -16.54
C ALA A 50 -1.24 9.63 -16.08
N HIS A 51 -1.47 8.86 -15.01
CA HIS A 51 -2.77 8.70 -14.38
C HIS A 51 -2.65 8.75 -12.86
N SER A 52 -3.76 8.93 -12.18
CA SER A 52 -3.84 8.96 -10.74
C SER A 52 -5.07 8.22 -10.26
N THR A 53 -4.92 7.57 -9.11
CA THR A 53 -5.96 6.79 -8.47
C THR A 53 -5.98 7.13 -6.98
N THR A 54 -7.15 7.16 -6.37
CA THR A 54 -7.30 7.32 -4.92
C THR A 54 -8.33 6.35 -4.39
N VAL A 55 -8.17 5.95 -3.14
CA VAL A 55 -9.16 5.19 -2.39
C VAL A 55 -9.56 5.98 -1.15
N SER A 56 -10.85 6.04 -0.89
CA SER A 56 -11.44 6.67 0.29
C SER A 56 -11.45 5.72 1.50
N LEU A 57 -11.68 6.25 2.71
CA LEU A 57 -11.82 5.44 3.92
C LEU A 57 -12.99 4.44 3.86
N SER A 58 -13.99 4.66 2.99
CA SER A 58 -15.08 3.70 2.76
C SER A 58 -14.71 2.58 1.78
N GLY A 59 -13.53 2.65 1.15
CA GLY A 59 -13.09 1.72 0.10
C GLY A 59 -13.52 2.12 -1.31
N ALA A 60 -14.19 3.26 -1.49
CA ALA A 60 -14.54 3.76 -2.83
C ALA A 60 -13.29 4.25 -3.58
N VAL A 61 -13.13 3.80 -4.83
CA VAL A 61 -11.98 4.09 -5.69
C VAL A 61 -12.35 5.10 -6.78
N TYR A 62 -11.49 6.09 -6.98
CA TYR A 62 -11.61 7.07 -8.05
C TYR A 62 -10.31 7.12 -8.87
N SER A 63 -10.44 7.19 -10.19
CA SER A 63 -9.33 7.22 -11.14
C SER A 63 -9.48 8.37 -12.15
N TRP A 64 -8.37 8.95 -12.59
CA TRP A 64 -8.31 10.00 -13.61
C TRP A 64 -6.94 10.08 -14.29
N GLY A 65 -6.85 10.85 -15.37
CA GLY A 65 -5.68 11.01 -16.24
C GLY A 65 -5.77 10.21 -17.53
N LYS A 66 -4.61 9.80 -18.05
CA LYS A 66 -4.45 9.00 -19.26
C LYS A 66 -5.11 7.62 -19.12
N ASN A 67 -5.79 7.15 -20.16
CA ASN A 67 -6.51 5.88 -20.18
C ASN A 67 -6.31 5.05 -21.45
N SER A 68 -5.24 5.28 -22.22
CA SER A 68 -5.03 4.64 -23.53
C SER A 68 -5.05 3.09 -23.50
N PHE A 69 -4.77 2.49 -22.34
CA PHE A 69 -4.74 1.04 -22.14
C PHE A 69 -5.79 0.54 -21.15
N GLY A 70 -6.71 1.40 -20.68
CA GLY A 70 -7.71 1.03 -19.67
C GLY A 70 -7.21 1.15 -18.22
N GLN A 71 -6.10 1.84 -17.96
CA GLN A 71 -5.50 1.97 -16.63
C GLN A 71 -6.39 2.68 -15.59
N LEU A 72 -7.51 3.28 -16.01
CA LEU A 72 -8.51 3.86 -15.12
C LEU A 72 -9.56 2.85 -14.65
N GLY A 73 -9.71 1.69 -15.30
CA GLY A 73 -10.65 0.64 -14.91
C GLY A 73 -12.12 0.96 -15.17
N LEU A 74 -12.40 1.87 -16.12
CA LEU A 74 -13.74 2.41 -16.40
C LEU A 74 -14.45 1.67 -17.54
N GLY A 75 -13.86 0.62 -18.11
CA GLY A 75 -14.42 -0.15 -19.23
C GLY A 75 -14.28 0.53 -20.59
N ASP A 76 -13.49 1.60 -20.68
CA ASP A 76 -13.17 2.32 -21.91
C ASP A 76 -11.68 2.72 -21.94
N THR A 77 -11.26 3.35 -23.04
CA THR A 77 -9.90 3.87 -23.24
C THR A 77 -9.84 5.40 -23.31
N LYS A 78 -10.83 6.09 -22.73
CA LYS A 78 -10.94 7.56 -22.78
C LYS A 78 -10.29 8.20 -21.56
N ASP A 79 -9.39 9.15 -21.80
CA ASP A 79 -8.77 9.97 -20.76
C ASP A 79 -9.84 10.72 -19.95
N ARG A 80 -9.59 10.91 -18.65
CA ARG A 80 -10.49 11.64 -17.75
C ARG A 80 -9.71 12.76 -17.07
N ASP A 81 -10.14 14.00 -17.27
CA ASP A 81 -9.48 15.16 -16.66
C ASP A 81 -9.91 15.46 -15.21
N ARG A 82 -10.82 14.63 -14.68
CA ARG A 82 -11.40 14.73 -13.35
C ARG A 82 -11.57 13.35 -12.72
N PRO A 83 -11.45 13.25 -11.38
CA PRO A 83 -11.74 12.03 -10.65
C PRO A 83 -13.09 11.44 -11.04
N THR A 84 -13.04 10.18 -11.50
CA THR A 84 -14.21 9.40 -11.88
C THR A 84 -14.28 8.16 -11.00
N TYR A 85 -15.48 7.88 -10.50
CA TYR A 85 -15.74 6.70 -9.68
C TYR A 85 -15.60 5.40 -10.48
N VAL A 86 -14.87 4.43 -9.93
CA VAL A 86 -14.66 3.11 -10.55
C VAL A 86 -15.69 2.12 -9.99
N GLY A 87 -16.89 2.12 -10.59
CA GLY A 87 -18.02 1.31 -10.10
C GLY A 87 -17.76 -0.21 -10.06
N ALA A 88 -16.85 -0.72 -10.90
CA ALA A 88 -16.45 -2.12 -10.89
C ALA A 88 -15.78 -2.57 -9.56
N LEU A 89 -15.32 -1.63 -8.73
CA LEU A 89 -14.69 -1.88 -7.42
C LEU A 89 -15.60 -1.56 -6.23
N GLU A 90 -16.88 -1.21 -6.45
CA GLU A 90 -17.78 -0.76 -5.37
C GLU A 90 -17.89 -1.76 -4.21
N HIS A 91 -17.99 -3.06 -4.53
CA HIS A 91 -18.13 -4.12 -3.53
C HIS A 91 -16.81 -4.76 -3.11
N TRP A 92 -15.67 -4.24 -3.61
CA TRP A 92 -14.35 -4.80 -3.37
C TRP A 92 -13.72 -4.35 -2.06
N LYS A 93 -14.27 -3.34 -1.37
CA LYS A 93 -13.72 -2.81 -0.11
C LYS A 93 -12.20 -2.61 -0.19
N THR A 94 -11.77 -1.85 -1.20
CA THR A 94 -10.36 -1.59 -1.46
C THR A 94 -9.70 -0.95 -0.24
N VAL A 95 -8.53 -1.47 0.14
CA VAL A 95 -7.71 -0.93 1.24
C VAL A 95 -6.38 -0.36 0.76
N PHE A 96 -5.89 -0.83 -0.39
CA PHE A 96 -4.62 -0.37 -0.93
C PHE A 96 -4.65 -0.31 -2.46
N ILE A 97 -3.96 0.67 -3.02
CA ILE A 97 -3.81 0.91 -4.45
C ILE A 97 -2.33 1.09 -4.81
N SER A 98 -1.95 0.61 -5.99
CA SER A 98 -0.63 0.85 -6.57
C SER A 98 -0.77 1.13 -8.07
N CYS A 99 0.02 2.07 -8.58
CA CYS A 99 -0.03 2.48 -9.98
C CYS A 99 1.37 2.31 -10.59
N GLY A 100 1.45 1.58 -11.71
CA GLY A 100 2.65 1.53 -12.54
C GLY A 100 2.61 2.60 -13.63
N ALA A 101 3.43 2.45 -14.66
CA ALA A 101 3.45 3.41 -15.77
C ALA A 101 2.09 3.51 -16.49
N ASP A 102 1.52 2.38 -16.89
CA ASP A 102 0.24 2.31 -17.61
C ASP A 102 -0.68 1.19 -17.09
N HIS A 103 -0.51 0.75 -15.85
CA HIS A 103 -1.38 -0.24 -15.20
C HIS A 103 -1.64 0.14 -13.74
N THR A 104 -2.70 -0.43 -13.18
CA THR A 104 -3.14 -0.20 -11.80
C THR A 104 -3.41 -1.53 -11.14
N ALA A 105 -2.96 -1.68 -9.90
CA ALA A 105 -3.27 -2.80 -9.03
C ALA A 105 -4.02 -2.33 -7.79
N VAL A 106 -4.95 -3.16 -7.33
CA VAL A 106 -5.87 -2.88 -6.23
C VAL A 106 -5.91 -4.08 -5.30
N LEU A 107 -5.83 -3.84 -3.99
CA LEU A 107 -5.93 -4.84 -2.94
C LEU A 107 -7.20 -4.63 -2.12
N SER A 108 -8.00 -5.68 -1.98
CA SER A 108 -9.17 -5.70 -1.09
C SER A 108 -8.78 -5.97 0.36
N LYS A 109 -9.69 -5.65 1.29
CA LYS A 109 -9.55 -6.04 2.70
C LYS A 109 -9.41 -7.55 2.90
N GLU A 110 -10.00 -8.34 2.02
CA GLU A 110 -9.96 -9.80 2.03
C GLU A 110 -8.68 -10.38 1.39
N GLY A 111 -7.72 -9.54 0.99
CA GLY A 111 -6.46 -9.98 0.39
C GLY A 111 -6.55 -10.31 -1.10
N LEU A 112 -7.65 -9.96 -1.77
CA LEU A 112 -7.81 -10.19 -3.20
C LEU A 112 -7.07 -9.09 -3.99
N VAL A 113 -6.36 -9.51 -5.04
CA VAL A 113 -5.64 -8.61 -5.94
C VAL A 113 -6.36 -8.50 -7.27
N CYS A 114 -6.71 -7.27 -7.64
CA CYS A 114 -7.16 -6.92 -8.99
C CYS A 114 -6.09 -6.13 -9.72
N THR A 115 -5.96 -6.36 -11.02
CA THR A 115 -5.10 -5.60 -11.92
C THR A 115 -5.87 -5.19 -13.17
N PHE A 116 -5.52 -4.03 -13.74
CA PHE A 116 -6.09 -3.51 -14.98
C PHE A 116 -5.16 -2.48 -15.65
N GLY A 117 -5.41 -2.19 -16.92
CA GLY A 117 -4.58 -1.34 -17.76
C GLY A 117 -3.74 -2.13 -18.77
N ALA A 118 -2.51 -1.66 -19.01
CA ALA A 118 -1.60 -2.27 -19.97
C ALA A 118 -1.17 -3.69 -19.54
N GLY A 119 -1.29 -4.65 -20.45
CA GLY A 119 -0.91 -6.05 -20.22
C GLY A 119 0.25 -6.56 -21.06
N GLY A 120 0.80 -5.74 -21.97
CA GLY A 120 1.77 -6.18 -22.98
C GLY A 120 3.05 -6.85 -22.46
N SER A 121 3.39 -6.64 -21.19
CA SER A 121 4.56 -7.24 -20.52
C SER A 121 4.19 -8.34 -19.53
N GLY A 122 2.92 -8.75 -19.42
CA GLY A 122 2.44 -9.69 -18.41
C GLY A 122 2.27 -9.08 -17.01
N GLN A 123 2.42 -7.76 -16.87
CA GLN A 123 2.37 -7.04 -15.59
C GLN A 123 1.02 -7.10 -14.88
N LEU A 124 -0.02 -7.63 -15.54
CA LEU A 124 -1.33 -7.87 -14.95
C LEU A 124 -1.46 -9.27 -14.32
N GLY A 125 -0.61 -10.23 -14.69
CA GLY A 125 -0.58 -11.55 -14.06
C GLY A 125 -1.71 -12.50 -14.48
N HIS A 126 -2.40 -12.25 -15.59
CA HIS A 126 -3.55 -13.04 -16.05
C HIS A 126 -3.20 -14.13 -17.06
N ASN A 127 -1.95 -14.58 -17.11
CA ASN A 127 -1.43 -15.48 -18.13
C ASN A 127 -1.72 -14.99 -19.56
N SER A 128 -1.63 -13.66 -19.76
CA SER A 128 -2.01 -13.00 -21.01
C SER A 128 -1.24 -11.70 -21.18
N THR A 129 -1.09 -11.28 -22.42
CA THR A 129 -0.51 -9.97 -22.79
C THR A 129 -1.57 -8.92 -23.19
N ARG A 130 -2.85 -9.26 -23.05
CA ARG A 130 -3.96 -8.35 -23.37
C ARG A 130 -4.13 -7.28 -22.29
N ASN A 131 -4.56 -6.11 -22.72
CA ASN A 131 -4.98 -5.05 -21.81
C ASN A 131 -6.32 -5.41 -21.17
N GLU A 132 -6.52 -4.98 -19.93
CA GLU A 132 -7.78 -5.16 -19.21
C GLU A 132 -8.38 -3.79 -18.92
N LEU A 133 -9.56 -3.52 -19.50
CA LEU A 133 -10.25 -2.22 -19.37
C LEU A 133 -11.04 -2.10 -18.07
N LEU A 134 -11.31 -3.24 -17.43
CA LEU A 134 -11.99 -3.35 -16.15
C LEU A 134 -11.07 -4.09 -15.17
N PRO A 135 -11.18 -3.81 -13.86
CA PRO A 135 -10.48 -4.57 -12.83
C PRO A 135 -10.75 -6.07 -12.97
N ARG A 136 -9.68 -6.85 -13.09
CA ARG A 136 -9.74 -8.31 -13.17
C ARG A 136 -8.92 -8.93 -12.06
N VAL A 137 -9.48 -9.97 -11.45
CA VAL A 137 -8.81 -10.71 -10.37
C VAL A 137 -7.61 -11.48 -10.91
N VAL A 138 -6.50 -11.42 -10.19
CA VAL A 138 -5.34 -12.28 -10.43
C VAL A 138 -5.62 -13.64 -9.81
N ALA A 139 -6.13 -14.58 -10.62
CA ALA A 139 -6.65 -15.86 -10.14
C ALA A 139 -5.59 -16.71 -9.40
N GLU A 140 -4.33 -16.61 -9.82
CA GLU A 140 -3.19 -17.31 -9.24
C GLU A 140 -2.88 -16.88 -7.80
N LEU A 141 -3.34 -15.70 -7.38
CA LEU A 141 -3.23 -15.20 -6.00
C LEU A 141 -4.53 -15.39 -5.21
N TRP A 142 -5.55 -16.01 -5.80
CA TRP A 142 -6.82 -16.23 -5.10
C TRP A 142 -6.61 -17.12 -3.86
N GLY A 143 -7.10 -16.64 -2.71
CA GLY A 143 -7.01 -17.36 -1.44
C GLY A 143 -5.66 -17.19 -0.75
N ALA A 144 -4.69 -16.53 -1.38
CA ALA A 144 -3.50 -16.05 -0.70
C ALA A 144 -3.84 -14.81 0.14
N SER A 145 -3.32 -14.73 1.37
CA SER A 145 -3.46 -13.52 2.19
C SER A 145 -2.42 -12.49 1.73
N VAL A 146 -2.73 -11.77 0.66
CA VAL A 146 -1.89 -10.66 0.18
C VAL A 146 -2.01 -9.48 1.13
N SER A 147 -0.89 -8.90 1.54
CA SER A 147 -0.88 -7.71 2.39
C SER A 147 -0.31 -6.48 1.70
N HIS A 148 0.54 -6.66 0.67
CA HIS A 148 1.15 -5.53 -0.04
C HIS A 148 1.25 -5.81 -1.53
N ILE A 149 1.04 -4.76 -2.32
CA ILE A 149 1.21 -4.73 -3.77
C ILE A 149 2.06 -3.53 -4.17
N ALA A 150 2.92 -3.71 -5.16
CA ALA A 150 3.73 -2.63 -5.72
C ALA A 150 3.83 -2.79 -7.24
N CYS A 151 3.36 -1.78 -7.96
CA CYS A 151 3.53 -1.65 -9.38
C CYS A 151 4.81 -0.84 -9.66
N GLY A 152 5.69 -1.40 -10.48
CA GLY A 152 6.98 -0.79 -10.82
C GLY A 152 7.08 -0.38 -12.28
N ARG A 153 7.93 0.61 -12.52
CA ARG A 153 8.47 1.00 -13.83
C ARG A 153 9.98 0.84 -13.76
N TRP A 154 10.56 0.27 -14.80
CA TRP A 154 12.00 0.24 -14.99
C TRP A 154 12.37 0.89 -16.32
N GLU A 155 13.27 1.86 -16.25
CA GLU A 155 13.88 2.48 -17.41
C GLU A 155 15.30 1.98 -17.58
N VAL A 156 15.60 1.35 -18.71
CA VAL A 156 16.99 1.09 -19.11
C VAL A 156 17.43 2.27 -19.98
N PRO A 157 18.31 3.18 -19.49
CA PRO A 157 18.69 4.40 -20.21
C PRO A 157 19.35 4.15 -21.58
N ILE A 158 19.82 2.93 -21.84
CA ILE A 158 20.51 2.55 -23.07
C ILE A 158 19.54 2.02 -24.16
N THR A 159 18.34 1.54 -23.81
CA THR A 159 17.46 0.85 -24.77
C THR A 159 16.08 1.45 -24.97
N CYS A 160 15.71 2.51 -24.23
CA CYS A 160 14.36 3.13 -24.28
C CYS A 160 13.20 2.13 -24.10
N LEU A 161 13.45 0.96 -23.50
CA LEU A 161 12.42 -0.04 -23.22
C LEU A 161 11.79 0.27 -21.86
N LEU A 162 10.51 0.65 -21.87
CA LEU A 162 9.68 0.77 -20.67
C LEU A 162 9.30 -0.63 -20.20
N ARG A 163 9.90 -1.08 -19.11
CA ARG A 163 9.58 -2.37 -18.49
C ARG A 163 8.61 -2.15 -17.33
N GLN A 164 7.56 -2.96 -17.28
CA GLN A 164 6.50 -2.85 -16.28
C GLN A 164 6.37 -4.19 -15.53
N TYR A 165 6.23 -4.12 -14.21
CA TYR A 165 6.06 -5.29 -13.36
C TYR A 165 5.18 -5.00 -12.15
N THR A 166 4.66 -6.07 -11.56
CA THR A 166 3.93 -6.05 -10.29
C THR A 166 4.60 -7.02 -9.32
N LEU A 167 4.86 -6.53 -8.11
CA LEU A 167 5.39 -7.28 -6.99
C LEU A 167 4.31 -7.38 -5.91
N VAL A 168 4.11 -8.58 -5.39
CA VAL A 168 3.09 -8.88 -4.40
C VAL A 168 3.73 -9.59 -3.22
N TYR A 169 3.41 -9.18 -2.01
CA TYR A 169 3.81 -9.90 -0.80
C TYR A 169 2.62 -10.63 -0.19
N VAL A 170 2.78 -11.93 -0.04
CA VAL A 170 1.78 -12.83 0.57
C VAL A 170 2.21 -13.10 2.01
N SER A 171 1.49 -12.53 2.98
CA SER A 171 1.85 -12.64 4.40
C SER A 171 1.66 -14.07 4.92
N SER A 172 0.65 -14.80 4.45
CA SER A 172 0.41 -16.19 4.85
C SER A 172 1.54 -17.15 4.46
N LEU A 173 2.34 -16.78 3.45
CA LEU A 173 3.43 -17.61 2.93
C LEU A 173 4.82 -17.02 3.18
N ASP A 174 4.89 -15.78 3.68
CA ASP A 174 6.13 -15.00 3.83
C ASP A 174 6.96 -15.03 2.53
N LYS A 175 6.28 -14.84 1.40
CA LYS A 175 6.84 -14.93 0.05
C LYS A 175 6.43 -13.76 -0.81
N PHE A 176 7.38 -13.32 -1.61
CA PHE A 176 7.14 -12.36 -2.69
C PHE A 176 6.80 -13.10 -3.97
N TYR A 177 5.82 -12.59 -4.69
CA TYR A 177 5.41 -13.03 -6.01
C TYR A 177 5.62 -11.89 -6.98
N PHE A 178 6.13 -12.21 -8.16
CA PHE A 178 6.40 -11.24 -9.21
C PHE A 178 5.69 -11.65 -10.48
N PHE A 179 5.35 -10.68 -11.32
CA PHE A 179 4.88 -10.89 -12.68
C PHE A 179 5.07 -9.60 -13.47
N GLY A 180 5.29 -9.72 -14.78
CA GLY A 180 5.71 -8.64 -15.66
C GLY A 180 7.09 -8.88 -16.26
N SER A 181 7.77 -7.80 -16.63
CA SER A 181 9.06 -7.88 -17.33
C SER A 181 10.20 -8.22 -16.37
N ASP A 182 10.82 -9.38 -16.56
CA ASP A 182 12.02 -9.88 -15.85
C ASP A 182 13.31 -9.41 -16.57
N ASP A 183 14.27 -8.87 -15.83
CA ASP A 183 15.68 -8.80 -16.23
C ASP A 183 16.65 -9.20 -15.10
N LYS A 184 16.57 -10.45 -14.63
CA LYS A 184 17.76 -11.04 -13.96
C LYS A 184 18.82 -11.41 -15.00
N GLY A 185 19.50 -10.40 -15.53
CA GLY A 185 20.63 -10.51 -16.45
C GLY A 185 21.80 -9.65 -16.00
N GLN A 186 22.58 -10.13 -15.03
CA GLN A 186 24.02 -9.88 -15.09
C GLN A 186 24.52 -10.63 -16.33
N LEU A 187 25.20 -9.92 -17.24
CA LEU A 187 26.12 -10.46 -18.24
C LEU A 187 25.70 -11.81 -18.85
N GLU A 188 24.88 -11.77 -19.91
CA GLU A 188 24.92 -12.64 -21.10
C GLU A 188 23.58 -12.60 -21.87
N ASP A 189 23.68 -12.91 -23.16
CA ASP A 189 22.82 -12.54 -24.29
C ASP A 189 21.46 -13.27 -24.39
N GLU A 190 20.79 -13.53 -23.27
CA GLU A 190 19.47 -14.19 -23.26
C GLU A 190 18.40 -13.31 -22.60
N ARG A 191 17.54 -12.68 -23.42
CA ARG A 191 16.32 -12.02 -22.93
C ARG A 191 15.41 -13.08 -22.31
N LYS A 192 15.32 -13.11 -20.98
CA LYS A 192 14.30 -13.92 -20.30
C LYS A 192 12.89 -13.49 -20.73
N PRO A 193 11.98 -14.45 -20.97
CA PRO A 193 10.62 -14.13 -21.37
C PRO A 193 9.88 -13.41 -20.23
N ASN A 194 8.99 -12.50 -20.61
CA ASN A 194 8.10 -11.83 -19.65
C ASN A 194 7.32 -12.85 -18.82
N GLN A 195 7.18 -12.58 -17.54
CA GLN A 195 6.50 -13.45 -16.61
C GLN A 195 5.00 -13.12 -16.58
N LEU A 196 4.17 -13.92 -17.24
CA LEU A 196 2.75 -13.63 -17.44
C LEU A 196 1.85 -13.99 -16.25
N ILE A 197 2.38 -14.73 -15.26
CA ILE A 197 1.67 -15.18 -14.07
C ILE A 197 2.50 -14.89 -12.80
N PRO A 198 1.87 -14.67 -11.65
CA PRO A 198 2.57 -14.54 -10.38
C PRO A 198 3.39 -15.79 -10.06
N LEU A 199 4.72 -15.67 -9.97
CA LEU A 199 5.60 -16.74 -9.48
C LEU A 199 6.40 -16.24 -8.27
N PRO A 200 6.66 -17.13 -7.30
CA PRO A 200 7.43 -16.76 -6.12
C PRO A 200 8.88 -16.41 -6.47
N ILE A 201 9.40 -15.33 -5.89
CA ILE A 201 10.83 -15.00 -5.94
C ILE A 201 11.52 -15.60 -4.70
N ASN A 202 12.62 -16.30 -4.93
CA ASN A 202 13.55 -16.67 -3.86
C ASN A 202 14.24 -15.41 -3.32
N SER A 203 14.00 -15.06 -2.05
CA SER A 203 14.65 -13.92 -1.37
C SER A 203 16.18 -14.03 -1.47
N PRO A 204 16.91 -12.93 -1.76
CA PRO A 204 18.37 -12.92 -1.66
C PRO A 204 18.81 -12.75 -0.19
N VAL A 205 18.43 -13.69 0.69
CA VAL A 205 19.09 -13.91 1.99
C VAL A 205 19.02 -15.40 2.29
N ASN A 206 19.94 -16.15 1.70
CA ASN A 206 20.39 -17.42 2.26
C ASN A 206 21.82 -17.73 1.77
N THR A 207 22.74 -16.82 2.06
CA THR A 207 24.16 -17.19 2.20
C THR A 207 24.33 -17.99 3.50
N GLY A 208 23.85 -19.23 3.49
CA GLY A 208 24.42 -20.35 4.25
C GLY A 208 24.84 -20.11 5.71
N LYS A 209 24.04 -19.41 6.51
CA LYS A 209 24.06 -19.57 7.96
C LYS A 209 22.65 -19.85 8.43
N SER A 210 22.41 -21.12 8.73
CA SER A 210 21.26 -21.56 9.50
C SER A 210 21.20 -20.78 10.81
N CYS A 211 20.26 -19.86 10.93
CA CYS A 211 19.78 -19.43 12.23
C CYS A 211 18.61 -20.36 12.60
N GLN A 212 18.95 -21.59 12.98
CA GLN A 212 18.13 -22.27 13.96
C GLN A 212 18.20 -21.42 15.24
N GLY A 213 17.07 -20.80 15.60
CA GLY A 213 16.93 -20.07 16.85
C GLY A 213 16.42 -18.65 16.68
N ASN A 214 15.20 -18.45 17.21
CA ASN A 214 14.58 -17.21 17.66
C ASN A 214 13.62 -16.47 16.71
N ASP A 215 12.45 -16.20 17.29
CA ASP A 215 11.24 -15.62 16.71
C ASP A 215 11.46 -14.20 16.18
N HIS A 216 11.52 -14.05 14.85
CA HIS A 216 11.57 -12.75 14.18
C HIS A 216 10.21 -12.46 13.51
N CYS A 217 9.44 -11.51 14.07
CA CYS A 217 8.24 -10.96 13.40
C CYS A 217 8.67 -10.07 12.23
N ARG A 218 8.28 -10.41 11.00
CA ARG A 218 8.55 -9.61 9.80
C ARG A 218 7.36 -8.70 9.52
N CYS A 219 7.51 -7.40 9.72
CA CYS A 219 6.53 -6.41 9.29
C CYS A 219 7.07 -5.70 8.04
N ILE A 220 6.43 -5.91 6.88
CA ILE A 220 6.74 -5.13 5.69
C ILE A 220 5.81 -3.92 5.74
N GLN A 221 6.36 -2.72 5.88
CA GLN A 221 5.57 -1.50 5.98
C GLN A 221 5.32 -0.83 4.63
N SER A 222 6.21 -1.05 3.65
CA SER A 222 6.03 -0.55 2.28
C SER A 222 6.91 -1.30 1.29
N VAL A 223 6.32 -1.75 0.18
CA VAL A 223 7.09 -2.17 -0.99
C VAL A 223 7.09 -0.97 -1.95
N THR A 224 8.21 -0.25 -2.02
CA THR A 224 8.36 0.88 -2.95
C THR A 224 9.24 0.47 -4.11
N SER A 225 8.74 0.61 -5.33
CA SER A 225 9.59 0.64 -6.52
C SER A 225 10.08 2.07 -6.68
N MET A 226 11.36 2.33 -6.38
CA MET A 226 12.01 3.59 -6.76
C MET A 226 12.98 3.34 -7.91
N GLU A 227 13.12 4.36 -8.74
CA GLU A 227 13.94 4.38 -9.95
C GLU A 227 15.43 4.16 -9.68
N PHE A 228 16.08 3.63 -10.71
CA PHE A 228 17.50 3.34 -10.88
C PHE A 228 18.04 2.06 -10.20
N ASN A 229 18.23 1.06 -11.05
CA ASN A 229 19.10 -0.11 -10.87
C ASN A 229 18.77 -1.11 -9.74
N PHE A 230 17.79 -0.85 -8.86
CA PHE A 230 17.43 -1.81 -7.80
C PHE A 230 15.92 -1.79 -7.47
N VAL A 231 15.32 -2.98 -7.31
CA VAL A 231 14.05 -3.12 -6.58
C VAL A 231 14.39 -3.02 -5.09
N THR A 232 14.36 -1.80 -4.54
CA THR A 232 14.56 -1.61 -3.10
C THR A 232 13.29 -1.97 -2.34
N VAL A 233 13.18 -3.24 -1.94
CA VAL A 233 12.19 -3.64 -0.95
C VAL A 233 12.68 -3.15 0.42
N PHE A 234 12.11 -2.06 0.92
CA PHE A 234 12.31 -1.65 2.32
C PHE A 234 11.57 -2.64 3.23
N MET A 235 12.23 -3.76 3.56
CA MET A 235 11.83 -4.59 4.68
C MET A 235 12.36 -3.92 5.94
N TYR A 236 11.51 -3.14 6.62
CA TYR A 236 11.82 -2.72 7.97
C TYR A 236 11.73 -3.95 8.87
N PHE A 237 12.89 -4.49 9.25
CA PHE A 237 12.97 -5.45 10.33
C PHE A 237 12.65 -4.68 11.63
N ILE A 238 11.38 -4.69 12.04
CA ILE A 238 11.11 -4.41 13.45
C ILE A 238 11.71 -5.59 14.20
N GLN A 239 12.83 -5.35 14.88
CA GLN A 239 13.37 -6.29 15.84
C GLN A 239 12.37 -6.38 16.99
N ASN A 240 11.29 -7.15 16.79
CA ASN A 240 10.38 -7.54 17.85
C ASN A 240 11.12 -8.62 18.66
N SER A 241 12.02 -8.19 19.53
CA SER A 241 12.72 -9.10 20.45
C SER A 241 11.81 -9.69 21.54
N TYR A 242 10.49 -9.52 21.46
CA TYR A 242 9.59 -9.89 22.55
C TYR A 242 8.21 -10.37 22.07
N LEU A 243 8.16 -11.34 21.16
CA LEU A 243 6.95 -12.15 21.01
C LEU A 243 6.81 -13.07 22.23
N ASN A 244 6.22 -12.53 23.32
CA ASN A 244 5.60 -13.30 24.41
C ASN A 244 4.72 -12.40 25.30
N GLY A 245 3.84 -11.55 24.71
CA GLY A 245 2.89 -10.79 25.53
C GLY A 245 1.98 -9.81 24.78
N ILE A 246 0.91 -9.39 25.47
CA ILE A 246 0.03 -8.28 25.06
C ILE A 246 0.76 -6.97 25.40
N ALA A 247 0.92 -6.08 24.43
CA ALA A 247 1.43 -4.74 24.70
C ALA A 247 0.36 -3.92 25.42
N THR A 248 0.63 -3.57 26.68
CA THR A 248 -0.28 -2.80 27.53
C THR A 248 0.37 -1.49 27.92
N LEU A 249 -0.43 -0.41 27.88
CA LEU A 249 -0.05 0.88 28.46
C LEU A 249 -0.73 0.97 29.83
N GLU A 250 0.03 1.00 30.91
CA GLU A 250 -0.56 1.11 32.25
C GLU A 250 -0.99 2.55 32.54
N ASP A 251 -2.19 2.71 33.13
CA ASP A 251 -2.75 4.04 33.43
C ASP A 251 -1.78 4.90 34.26
N LYS A 252 -1.05 4.29 35.20
CA LYS A 252 -0.05 4.93 36.06
C LYS A 252 1.14 5.51 35.30
N GLU A 253 1.62 4.80 34.28
CA GLU A 253 2.74 5.25 33.44
C GLU A 253 2.32 6.43 32.57
N VAL A 254 1.10 6.36 32.03
CA VAL A 254 0.50 7.46 31.26
C VAL A 254 0.28 8.70 32.14
N ASP A 255 -0.18 8.52 33.38
CA ASP A 255 -0.34 9.62 34.34
C ASP A 255 1.00 10.26 34.72
N ALA A 256 2.05 9.44 34.91
CA ALA A 256 3.40 9.92 35.16
C ALA A 256 3.98 10.70 33.97
N TRP A 257 3.70 10.27 32.75
CA TRP A 257 4.07 11.02 31.55
C TRP A 257 3.25 12.30 31.38
N ILE A 258 1.93 12.28 31.54
CA ILE A 258 1.12 13.51 31.45
C ILE A 258 1.56 14.55 32.49
N SER A 259 2.13 14.10 33.62
CA SER A 259 2.65 14.96 34.68
C SER A 259 4.11 15.41 34.49
N ASN A 260 4.86 14.79 33.57
CA ASN A 260 6.26 15.11 33.25
C ASN A 260 6.38 15.65 31.81
N SER A 261 7.30 16.57 31.55
CA SER A 261 7.40 17.20 30.22
C SER A 261 7.96 16.30 29.11
N GLU A 262 8.50 15.12 29.44
CA GLU A 262 9.12 14.18 28.49
C GLU A 262 8.49 12.79 28.58
N CYS A 263 8.11 12.22 27.44
CA CYS A 263 7.59 10.86 27.37
C CYS A 263 8.71 9.82 27.61
N PRO A 264 8.56 8.93 28.62
CA PRO A 264 9.45 7.79 28.81
C PRO A 264 9.58 6.92 27.55
N GLU A 265 10.80 6.46 27.28
CA GLU A 265 11.10 5.66 26.09
C GLU A 265 10.30 4.34 26.05
N SER A 266 9.95 3.79 27.22
CA SER A 266 9.07 2.62 27.35
C SER A 266 7.67 2.87 26.81
N ILE A 267 7.10 4.05 27.08
CA ILE A 267 5.78 4.46 26.60
C ILE A 267 5.81 4.71 25.10
N LYS A 268 6.83 5.41 24.58
CA LYS A 268 7.03 5.61 23.13
C LYS A 268 7.10 4.27 22.40
N LYS A 269 7.84 3.31 22.97
CA LYS A 269 7.99 1.97 22.42
C LYS A 269 6.66 1.21 22.38
N ASN A 270 5.86 1.26 23.45
CA ASN A 270 4.56 0.58 23.51
C ASN A 270 3.54 1.22 22.56
N ILE A 271 3.48 2.56 22.50
CA ILE A 271 2.64 3.29 21.55
C ILE A 271 3.00 2.90 20.11
N ARG A 272 4.29 2.95 19.76
CA ARG A 272 4.77 2.51 18.43
C ARG A 272 4.37 1.07 18.15
N LEU A 273 4.49 0.16 19.11
CA LEU A 273 4.15 -1.25 18.92
C LEU A 273 2.64 -1.47 18.73
N ILE A 274 1.80 -0.73 19.46
CA ILE A 274 0.34 -0.78 19.32
C ILE A 274 -0.08 -0.22 17.95
N PHE A 275 0.43 0.94 17.54
CA PHE A 275 0.03 1.58 16.27
C PHE A 275 0.69 0.99 15.02
N SER A 276 1.83 0.31 15.16
CA SER A 276 2.44 -0.49 14.08
C SER A 276 1.94 -1.94 14.02
N SER A 277 1.04 -2.32 14.93
CA SER A 277 0.46 -3.66 14.92
C SER A 277 -0.42 -3.88 13.69
N GLU A 278 -0.46 -5.13 13.20
CA GLU A 278 -1.34 -5.55 12.12
C GLU A 278 -2.82 -5.27 12.42
N ALA A 279 -3.18 -5.18 13.71
CA ALA A 279 -4.52 -4.85 14.16
C ALA A 279 -4.94 -3.42 13.83
N CYS A 280 -4.04 -2.45 14.02
CA CYS A 280 -4.27 -1.05 13.65
C CYS A 280 -4.31 -0.87 12.13
N ILE A 281 -3.46 -1.60 11.40
CA ILE A 281 -3.39 -1.55 9.94
C ILE A 281 -4.65 -2.16 9.30
N ASN A 282 -5.14 -3.29 9.83
CA ASN A 282 -6.28 -4.01 9.25
C ASN A 282 -7.65 -3.63 9.87
N GLY A 283 -7.66 -2.74 10.87
CA GLY A 283 -8.87 -2.36 11.62
C GLY A 283 -9.50 -3.54 12.37
N SER A 284 -8.66 -4.42 12.93
CA SER A 284 -9.07 -5.58 13.74
C SER A 284 -9.17 -5.16 15.20
N PHE A 285 -10.39 -5.02 15.71
CA PHE A 285 -10.66 -4.54 17.07
C PHE A 285 -11.13 -5.69 17.97
N LEU A 286 -10.62 -5.73 19.21
CA LEU A 286 -11.03 -6.73 20.18
C LEU A 286 -12.43 -6.40 20.70
N ASP A 287 -13.35 -7.37 20.63
CA ASP A 287 -14.62 -7.35 21.35
C ASP A 287 -14.47 -8.13 22.66
N LYS A 288 -14.84 -7.52 23.78
CA LYS A 288 -14.73 -8.15 25.10
C LYS A 288 -15.81 -9.24 25.24
N ARG A 289 -15.40 -10.51 25.26
CA ARG A 289 -16.26 -11.65 25.63
C ARG A 289 -15.63 -12.41 26.80
N ASP A 290 -16.43 -12.68 27.84
CA ASP A 290 -16.09 -13.55 28.97
C ASP A 290 -14.75 -13.28 29.68
N GLY A 291 -14.44 -12.00 29.96
CA GLY A 291 -13.33 -11.61 30.83
C GLY A 291 -11.91 -11.85 30.27
N HIS A 292 -11.78 -12.47 29.10
CA HIS A 292 -10.50 -12.76 28.46
C HIS A 292 -10.45 -12.17 27.03
N PHE A 293 -9.46 -11.30 26.79
CA PHE A 293 -9.12 -10.87 25.45
C PHE A 293 -8.44 -12.03 24.71
N LYS A 294 -9.06 -12.56 23.64
CA LYS A 294 -8.38 -13.52 22.76
C LYS A 294 -7.42 -12.75 21.84
N THR A 295 -6.12 -12.82 22.13
CA THR A 295 -5.07 -12.57 21.14
C THR A 295 -4.56 -13.93 20.67
N SER A 296 -4.67 -14.25 19.38
CA SER A 296 -4.02 -15.44 18.81
C SER A 296 -2.78 -15.02 18.03
N LYS A 297 -1.89 -15.97 17.72
CA LYS A 297 -0.80 -15.74 16.76
C LYS A 297 -1.31 -15.35 15.36
N GLU A 298 -2.59 -15.58 15.09
CA GLU A 298 -3.24 -15.41 13.79
C GLU A 298 -4.09 -14.12 13.70
N VAL A 299 -4.47 -13.54 14.84
CA VAL A 299 -5.31 -12.33 14.92
C VAL A 299 -4.79 -11.43 16.04
N SER A 300 -3.98 -10.44 15.64
CA SER A 300 -3.70 -9.28 16.47
C SER A 300 -4.96 -8.41 16.55
N GLY A 301 -5.28 -7.87 17.73
CA GLY A 301 -6.43 -6.99 17.93
C GLY A 301 -6.12 -5.83 18.86
N VAL A 302 -6.75 -4.67 18.62
CA VAL A 302 -6.63 -3.46 19.45
C VAL A 302 -7.95 -3.20 20.19
N ASP A 303 -7.90 -2.96 21.50
CA ASP A 303 -9.07 -2.50 22.25
C ASP A 303 -9.35 -1.03 21.94
N ILE A 304 -10.36 -0.79 21.10
CA ILE A 304 -10.72 0.55 20.65
C ILE A 304 -11.32 1.42 21.77
N SER A 305 -11.91 0.81 22.79
CA SER A 305 -12.50 1.53 23.93
C SER A 305 -11.39 2.10 24.81
N GLU A 306 -10.37 1.30 25.09
CA GLU A 306 -9.19 1.73 25.82
C GLU A 306 -8.34 2.71 25.00
N ALA A 307 -8.17 2.50 23.69
CA ALA A 307 -7.48 3.46 22.81
C ALA A 307 -8.16 4.83 22.79
N LYS A 308 -9.50 4.88 22.72
CA LYS A 308 -10.27 6.12 22.82
C LYS A 308 -10.14 6.78 24.20
N ARG A 309 -10.12 5.99 25.27
CA ARG A 309 -9.92 6.48 26.63
C ARG A 309 -8.53 7.09 26.80
N PHE A 310 -7.50 6.43 26.30
CA PHE A 310 -6.13 6.93 26.26
C PHE A 310 -6.03 8.24 25.48
N TYR A 311 -6.59 8.30 24.25
CA TYR A 311 -6.59 9.52 23.44
C TYR A 311 -7.24 10.71 24.15
N LYS A 312 -8.40 10.51 24.79
CA LYS A 312 -9.07 11.53 25.62
C LYS A 312 -8.26 11.96 26.85
N LYS A 313 -7.36 11.11 27.33
CA LYS A 313 -6.50 11.37 28.48
C LYS A 313 -5.33 12.25 28.07
N ILE A 314 -4.62 11.89 27.00
CA ILE A 314 -3.46 12.66 26.49
C ILE A 314 -3.86 13.99 25.85
N SER A 315 -5.06 14.10 25.26
CA SER A 315 -5.54 15.34 24.64
C SER A 315 -5.73 16.50 25.63
N LYS A 316 -5.66 16.23 26.94
CA LYS A 316 -5.72 17.24 27.99
C LYS A 316 -4.38 17.93 28.24
N ASN A 317 -3.26 17.37 27.77
CA ASN A 317 -1.95 17.97 27.85
C ASN A 317 -1.37 18.15 26.44
N GLN A 318 -1.20 19.40 26.03
CA GLN A 318 -0.82 19.77 24.67
C GLN A 318 0.61 19.27 24.32
N THR A 319 1.52 19.20 25.28
CA THR A 319 2.89 18.72 25.08
C THR A 319 2.92 17.22 24.81
N ALA A 320 2.21 16.43 25.62
CA ALA A 320 2.09 14.98 25.43
C ALA A 320 1.33 14.63 24.15
N TYR A 321 0.36 15.45 23.75
CA TYR A 321 -0.39 15.27 22.51
C TYR A 321 0.46 15.43 21.25
N TRP A 322 1.45 16.34 21.24
CA TRP A 322 2.35 16.54 20.09
C TRP A 322 3.44 15.47 19.96
N GLU A 323 3.69 14.69 21.01
CA GLU A 323 4.69 13.60 21.00
C GLU A 323 4.15 12.27 20.43
N VAL A 324 2.83 12.14 20.24
CA VAL A 324 2.13 10.94 19.73
C VAL A 324 1.64 11.16 18.31
#